data_AF-A0A7M1UPA2-F1
#
_entry.id   AF-A0A7M1UPA2-F1
#
_cell.length_a   1.000
_cell.length_b   1.000
_cell.length_c   1.000
_cell.angle_alpha   90.00
_cell.angle_beta   90.00
_cell.angle_gamma   90.00
#
_symmetry.space_group_name_H-M   'P 1'
#
loop_
_entity.id
_entity.type
_entity.pdbx_description
1 polymer ?
#
loop_
_entity_poly.entity_id
_entity_poly.type
_entity_poly.pdbx_seq_one_letter_code
_entity_poly.pdbx_strand_id
1 'polypeptide(L)'
;MKERMRRIIRIIYLILIVSFSIGARFIPTPLGFFTVSGFSMYPTLKPGDLVIGVGSFISSYKEGDVVIYCIDVSTCVVHRLIQVDGTYAITRGDYNPSNDPPISTELIRFKVIGAIPLLIWLPLIMISLIFVFFPVSPWKGLKQAFVLETFVFLIFLLLNLTYLTIYVLQTPPALTKLSLPSMSLARLFSEAGYSALTIDYHSTELRIKGVEECLLISQSLTMQCSSYYIDSDKVLVHPPAEFYAQLYVNNLSAFMVKLRLSLDLGFLIGKYPFVIDWKKPVLSVMNDKLVIFNPNPVPIEILGYKIRSNVEGLRVQYMGEVREFSAPGFTLQPFETREIDLAGITTQGYVEVRYTFMNQTLTWVGRLDK
;
A
#
# COMPACT_ATOMS: atom_id res chain seq x y z
N MET A 1 -9.25 25.16 -69.71
CA MET A 1 -9.62 23.78 -69.33
C MET A 1 -8.78 23.22 -68.17
N LYS A 2 -7.43 23.31 -68.23
CA LYS A 2 -6.50 22.78 -67.19
C LYS A 2 -6.69 23.36 -65.77
N GLU A 3 -6.91 24.66 -65.64
CA GLU A 3 -7.17 25.36 -64.36
C GLU A 3 -8.49 24.94 -63.71
N ARG A 4 -9.57 24.89 -64.50
CA ARG A 4 -10.91 24.47 -64.03
C ARG A 4 -10.90 23.00 -63.56
N MET A 5 -10.21 22.13 -64.29
CA MET A 5 -10.03 20.71 -63.91
C MET A 5 -9.25 20.57 -62.60
N ARG A 6 -8.17 21.34 -62.43
CA ARG A 6 -7.36 21.32 -61.20
C ARG A 6 -8.15 21.82 -59.98
N ARG A 7 -9.00 22.84 -60.16
CA ARG A 7 -9.90 23.34 -59.11
C ARG A 7 -10.95 22.29 -58.71
N ILE A 8 -11.54 21.59 -59.69
CA ILE A 8 -12.48 20.49 -59.42
C ILE A 8 -11.81 19.36 -58.63
N ILE A 9 -10.60 18.95 -59.03
CA ILE A 9 -9.83 17.92 -58.30
C ILE A 9 -9.57 18.33 -56.85
N ARG A 10 -9.18 19.59 -56.60
CA ARG A 10 -8.97 20.11 -55.24
C ARG A 10 -10.26 20.08 -54.40
N ILE A 11 -11.37 20.51 -54.98
CA ILE A 11 -12.68 20.49 -54.29
C ILE A 11 -13.09 19.06 -53.97
N ILE A 12 -12.98 18.13 -54.92
CA ILE A 12 -13.27 16.71 -54.69
C ILE A 12 -12.39 16.14 -53.58
N TYR A 13 -11.10 16.48 -53.59
CA TYR A 13 -10.15 16.02 -52.59
C TYR A 13 -10.44 16.59 -51.19
N LEU A 14 -10.82 17.87 -51.09
CA LEU A 14 -11.28 18.48 -49.84
C LEU A 14 -12.57 17.83 -49.33
N ILE A 15 -13.53 17.56 -50.22
CA ILE A 15 -14.77 16.84 -49.86
C ILE A 15 -14.44 15.43 -49.37
N LEU A 16 -13.51 14.72 -50.02
CA LEU A 16 -13.04 13.41 -49.58
C LEU A 16 -12.38 13.46 -48.19
N ILE A 17 -11.52 14.45 -47.93
CA ILE A 17 -10.91 14.63 -46.60
C ILE A 17 -11.97 14.90 -45.55
N VAL A 18 -12.88 15.84 -45.80
CA VAL A 18 -13.93 16.19 -44.84
C VAL A 18 -14.88 15.00 -44.61
N SER A 19 -15.25 14.29 -45.68
CA SER A 19 -16.03 13.06 -45.61
C SER A 19 -15.29 11.94 -44.89
N PHE A 20 -13.97 11.86 -44.99
CA PHE A 20 -13.14 10.88 -44.28
C PHE A 20 -13.03 11.24 -42.78
N SER A 21 -12.90 12.52 -42.45
CA SER A 21 -12.82 13.02 -41.08
C SER A 21 -14.15 12.94 -40.32
N ILE A 22 -15.29 13.00 -41.02
CA ILE A 22 -16.63 13.08 -40.41
C ILE A 22 -17.45 11.81 -40.70
N GLY A 23 -17.48 11.33 -41.95
CA GLY A 23 -18.48 10.39 -42.46
C GLY A 23 -18.38 8.95 -41.93
N ALA A 24 -17.19 8.48 -41.57
CA ALA A 24 -17.02 7.13 -41.02
C ALA A 24 -17.56 6.98 -39.57
N ARG A 25 -17.86 8.10 -38.89
CA ARG A 25 -18.36 8.09 -37.51
C ARG A 25 -19.89 8.04 -37.41
N PHE A 26 -20.61 8.59 -38.40
CA PHE A 26 -22.06 8.78 -38.32
C PHE A 26 -22.89 7.82 -39.20
N ILE A 27 -22.29 7.19 -40.20
CA ILE A 27 -22.99 6.30 -41.14
C ILE A 27 -22.36 4.91 -41.08
N PRO A 28 -23.15 3.81 -41.10
CA PRO A 28 -22.61 2.46 -41.26
C PRO A 28 -21.88 2.37 -42.60
N THR A 29 -20.56 2.51 -42.57
CA THR A 29 -19.73 2.40 -43.77
C THR A 29 -19.23 0.97 -43.94
N PRO A 30 -19.06 0.49 -45.18
CA PRO A 30 -18.48 -0.83 -45.45
C PRO A 30 -17.03 -0.92 -44.96
N LEU A 31 -16.32 0.21 -44.97
CA LEU A 31 -14.94 0.35 -44.51
C LEU A 31 -14.84 1.46 -43.45
N GLY A 32 -14.08 1.18 -42.40
CA GLY A 32 -13.75 2.12 -41.34
C GLY A 32 -12.25 2.33 -41.26
N PHE A 33 -11.84 3.58 -41.02
CA PHE A 33 -10.44 3.97 -40.89
C PHE A 33 -10.23 4.63 -39.53
N PHE A 34 -9.34 4.06 -38.72
CA PHE A 34 -9.14 4.47 -37.34
C PHE A 34 -7.66 4.63 -37.05
N THR A 35 -7.28 5.68 -36.33
CA THR A 35 -5.93 5.83 -35.80
C THR A 35 -5.88 5.25 -34.40
N VAL A 36 -4.91 4.38 -34.12
CA VAL A 36 -4.72 3.79 -32.79
C VAL A 36 -4.20 4.86 -31.84
N SER A 37 -4.83 4.98 -30.68
CA SER A 37 -4.50 6.01 -29.70
C SER A 37 -3.55 5.55 -28.60
N GLY A 38 -3.70 4.30 -28.13
CA GLY A 38 -3.02 3.79 -26.93
C GLY A 38 -2.23 2.51 -27.16
N PHE A 39 -1.76 1.93 -26.05
CA PHE A 39 -0.87 0.75 -26.04
C PHE A 39 -1.58 -0.57 -25.73
N SER A 40 -2.91 -0.56 -25.55
CA SER A 40 -3.65 -1.77 -25.13
C SER A 40 -3.51 -2.94 -26.12
N MET A 41 -3.24 -2.66 -27.40
CA MET A 41 -3.02 -3.66 -28.44
C MET A 41 -1.55 -3.90 -28.78
N TYR A 42 -0.61 -3.39 -27.99
CA TYR A 42 0.82 -3.60 -28.23
C TYR A 42 1.21 -5.09 -28.00
N PRO A 43 2.07 -5.70 -28.85
CA PRO A 43 2.76 -5.14 -30.01
C PRO A 43 2.00 -5.24 -31.34
N THR A 44 0.80 -5.83 -31.35
CA THR A 44 0.00 -6.10 -32.56
C THR A 44 -0.42 -4.82 -33.28
N LEU A 45 -0.86 -3.81 -32.54
CA LEU A 45 -1.11 -2.46 -33.05
C LEU A 45 -0.34 -1.45 -32.19
N LYS A 46 0.28 -0.47 -32.84
CA LYS A 46 1.05 0.58 -32.18
C LYS A 46 0.30 1.92 -32.24
N PRO A 47 0.52 2.82 -31.26
CA PRO A 47 -0.02 4.17 -31.33
C PRO A 47 0.31 4.85 -32.67
N GLY A 48 -0.71 5.44 -33.28
CA GLY A 48 -0.66 6.11 -34.58
C GLY A 48 -0.84 5.20 -35.80
N ASP A 49 -0.90 3.87 -35.64
CA ASP A 49 -1.19 2.98 -36.76
C ASP A 49 -2.59 3.28 -37.32
N LEU A 50 -2.70 3.30 -38.65
CA LEU A 50 -3.97 3.45 -39.36
C LEU A 50 -4.59 2.07 -39.56
N VAL A 51 -5.58 1.74 -38.74
CA VAL A 51 -6.34 0.50 -38.78
C VAL A 51 -7.44 0.59 -39.83
N ILE A 52 -7.56 -0.48 -40.61
CA ILE A 52 -8.59 -0.67 -41.63
C ILE A 52 -9.54 -1.75 -41.13
N GLY A 53 -10.80 -1.36 -40.94
CA GLY A 53 -11.89 -2.24 -40.54
C GLY A 53 -12.89 -2.47 -41.65
N VAL A 54 -13.44 -3.68 -41.74
CA VAL A 54 -14.61 -4.00 -42.57
C VAL A 54 -15.83 -4.05 -41.67
N GLY A 55 -16.94 -3.46 -42.11
CA GLY A 55 -18.19 -3.43 -41.35
C GLY A 55 -18.62 -4.84 -40.93
N SER A 56 -19.03 -5.00 -39.66
CA SER A 56 -19.46 -6.29 -39.11
C SER A 56 -20.68 -6.89 -39.81
N PHE A 57 -21.48 -6.04 -40.45
CA PHE A 57 -22.61 -6.43 -41.29
C PHE A 57 -22.19 -7.02 -42.66
N ILE A 58 -20.91 -6.87 -43.04
CA ILE A 58 -20.34 -7.39 -44.30
C ILE A 58 -19.48 -8.61 -44.03
N SER A 59 -18.64 -8.54 -42.99
CA SER A 59 -17.71 -9.60 -42.65
C SER A 59 -17.98 -10.09 -41.24
N SER A 60 -18.26 -11.39 -41.12
CA SER A 60 -18.40 -12.01 -39.82
C SER A 60 -17.06 -12.03 -39.07
N TYR A 61 -17.18 -11.91 -37.75
CA TYR A 61 -16.07 -11.98 -36.81
C TYR A 61 -16.22 -13.23 -35.94
N LYS A 62 -15.10 -13.74 -35.46
CA LYS A 62 -15.02 -14.89 -34.55
C LYS A 62 -13.97 -14.65 -33.48
N GLU A 63 -13.97 -15.49 -32.45
CA GLU A 63 -12.95 -15.47 -31.41
C GLU A 63 -11.54 -15.49 -32.01
N GLY A 64 -10.68 -14.63 -31.47
CA GLY A 64 -9.33 -14.36 -31.96
C GLY A 64 -9.22 -13.18 -32.93
N ASP A 65 -10.30 -12.75 -33.59
CA ASP A 65 -10.29 -11.58 -34.47
C ASP A 65 -10.09 -10.28 -33.67
N VAL A 66 -9.47 -9.27 -34.29
CA VAL A 66 -9.42 -7.91 -33.73
C VAL A 66 -10.64 -7.15 -34.22
N VAL A 67 -11.39 -6.58 -33.29
CA VAL A 67 -12.66 -5.89 -33.57
C VAL A 67 -12.63 -4.47 -33.02
N ILE A 68 -13.44 -3.61 -33.63
CA ILE A 68 -13.67 -2.24 -33.17
C ILE A 68 -15.12 -2.14 -32.72
N TYR A 69 -15.31 -1.85 -31.44
CA TYR A 69 -16.62 -1.53 -30.89
C TYR A 69 -16.68 -0.07 -30.50
N CYS A 70 -17.86 0.55 -30.62
CA CYS A 70 -18.06 1.96 -30.31
C CYS A 70 -19.18 2.12 -29.28
N ILE A 71 -18.85 2.72 -28.14
CA ILE A 71 -19.81 3.03 -27.07
C ILE A 71 -20.68 4.22 -27.50
N ASP A 72 -20.04 5.21 -28.12
CA ASP A 72 -20.69 6.37 -28.73
C ASP A 72 -19.95 6.80 -30.00
N VAL A 73 -20.41 7.89 -30.62
CA VAL A 73 -19.86 8.45 -31.88
C VAL A 73 -18.41 8.92 -31.78
N SER A 74 -17.91 9.16 -30.57
CA SER A 74 -16.56 9.66 -30.30
C SER A 74 -15.65 8.60 -29.65
N THR A 75 -16.23 7.59 -29.00
CA THR A 75 -15.50 6.60 -28.23
C THR A 75 -15.61 5.22 -28.86
N CYS A 76 -14.58 4.87 -29.63
CA CYS A 76 -14.37 3.53 -30.19
C CYS A 76 -13.12 2.89 -29.60
N VAL A 77 -13.19 1.58 -29.36
CA VAL A 77 -12.12 0.76 -28.78
C VAL A 77 -11.82 -0.39 -29.74
N VAL A 78 -10.53 -0.63 -29.98
CA VAL A 78 -10.04 -1.72 -30.83
C VAL A 78 -9.37 -2.77 -29.97
N HIS A 79 -9.96 -3.96 -29.82
CA HIS A 79 -9.42 -5.04 -28.98
C HIS A 79 -9.62 -6.42 -29.64
N ARG A 80 -8.92 -7.44 -29.13
CA ARG A 80 -9.09 -8.82 -29.61
C ARG A 80 -10.33 -9.43 -28.98
N LEU A 81 -11.17 -10.04 -29.81
CA LEU A 81 -12.34 -10.78 -29.37
C LEU A 81 -11.89 -12.09 -28.71
N ILE A 82 -12.21 -12.25 -27.43
CA ILE A 82 -11.85 -13.44 -26.64
C ILE A 82 -12.99 -14.44 -26.64
N GLN A 83 -14.22 -13.96 -26.47
CA GLN A 83 -15.41 -14.78 -26.45
C GLN A 83 -16.58 -14.05 -27.12
N VAL A 84 -17.43 -14.79 -27.82
CA VAL A 84 -18.72 -14.28 -28.31
C VAL A 84 -19.83 -15.26 -27.95
N ASP A 85 -20.86 -14.76 -27.30
CA ASP A 85 -22.03 -15.54 -26.90
C ASP A 85 -23.30 -14.76 -27.22
N GLY A 86 -23.83 -14.98 -28.43
CA GLY A 86 -25.08 -14.42 -28.96
C GLY A 86 -25.20 -12.90 -28.83
N THR A 87 -25.69 -12.45 -27.68
CA THR A 87 -25.98 -11.06 -27.36
C THR A 87 -24.82 -10.30 -26.74
N TYR A 88 -23.77 -10.98 -26.26
CA TYR A 88 -22.61 -10.33 -25.66
C TYR A 88 -21.27 -10.86 -26.19
N ALA A 89 -20.24 -10.04 -26.03
CA ALA A 89 -18.88 -10.33 -26.40
C ALA A 89 -17.92 -9.89 -25.29
N ILE A 90 -16.83 -10.64 -25.13
CA ILE A 90 -15.72 -10.27 -24.24
C ILE A 90 -14.52 -9.98 -25.13
N THR A 91 -13.96 -8.79 -24.98
CA THR A 91 -12.73 -8.39 -25.67
C THR A 91 -11.58 -8.27 -24.67
N ARG A 92 -10.35 -8.23 -25.19
CA ARG A 92 -9.16 -7.91 -24.41
C ARG A 92 -8.13 -7.24 -25.31
N GLY A 93 -7.52 -6.16 -24.83
CA GLY A 93 -6.30 -5.63 -25.44
C GLY A 93 -5.15 -6.64 -25.36
N ASP A 94 -4.39 -6.83 -26.43
CA ASP A 94 -3.27 -7.78 -26.46
C ASP A 94 -2.20 -7.53 -25.38
N TYR A 95 -2.08 -6.29 -24.91
CA TYR A 95 -1.18 -5.87 -23.84
C TYR A 95 -1.87 -5.79 -22.46
N ASN A 96 -3.19 -5.96 -22.39
CA ASN A 96 -3.93 -5.83 -21.14
C ASN A 96 -3.84 -7.13 -20.31
N PRO A 97 -3.69 -7.03 -18.97
CA PRO A 97 -3.53 -8.20 -18.10
C PRO A 97 -4.84 -8.97 -17.85
N SER A 98 -6.00 -8.35 -18.07
CA SER A 98 -7.32 -8.91 -17.82
C SER A 98 -8.29 -8.55 -18.93
N ASN A 99 -9.36 -9.34 -19.06
CA ASN A 99 -10.42 -9.12 -20.04
C ASN A 99 -11.17 -7.80 -19.77
N ASP A 100 -11.68 -7.19 -20.83
CA ASP A 100 -12.61 -6.07 -20.71
C ASP A 100 -13.97 -6.55 -20.19
N PRO A 101 -14.80 -5.66 -19.61
CA PRO A 101 -16.18 -5.98 -19.27
C PRO A 101 -16.97 -6.48 -20.50
N PRO A 102 -17.96 -7.37 -20.32
CA PRO A 102 -18.82 -7.81 -21.41
C PRO A 102 -19.52 -6.63 -22.10
N ILE A 103 -19.48 -6.63 -23.43
CA ILE A 103 -20.15 -5.64 -24.28
C ILE A 103 -21.27 -6.30 -25.09
N SER A 104 -22.28 -5.54 -25.48
CA SER A 104 -23.28 -6.03 -26.45
C SER A 104 -22.61 -6.24 -27.82
N THR A 105 -22.96 -7.33 -28.52
CA THR A 105 -22.49 -7.60 -29.88
C THR A 105 -22.92 -6.53 -30.89
N GLU A 106 -23.99 -5.77 -30.60
CA GLU A 106 -24.44 -4.63 -31.42
C GLU A 106 -23.47 -3.45 -31.43
N LEU A 107 -22.61 -3.34 -30.40
CA LEU A 107 -21.59 -2.30 -30.33
C LEU A 107 -20.41 -2.60 -31.24
N ILE A 108 -20.23 -3.85 -31.70
CA ILE A 108 -19.15 -4.24 -32.60
C ILE A 108 -19.46 -3.76 -34.02
N ARG A 109 -18.74 -2.74 -34.46
CA ARG A 109 -18.98 -2.07 -35.76
C ARG A 109 -18.09 -2.59 -36.87
N PHE A 110 -16.84 -2.93 -36.57
CA PHE A 110 -15.86 -3.35 -37.57
C PHE A 110 -15.03 -4.54 -37.12
N LYS A 111 -14.68 -5.40 -38.08
CA LYS A 111 -13.59 -6.38 -37.98
C LYS A 111 -12.35 -5.80 -38.62
N VAL A 112 -11.24 -5.78 -37.90
CA VAL A 112 -9.96 -5.30 -38.40
C VAL A 112 -9.39 -6.30 -39.40
N ILE A 113 -9.03 -5.82 -40.59
CA ILE A 113 -8.42 -6.62 -41.66
C ILE A 113 -6.95 -6.27 -41.89
N GLY A 114 -6.48 -5.14 -41.37
CA GLY A 114 -5.09 -4.73 -41.50
C GLY A 114 -4.82 -3.39 -40.80
N ALA A 115 -3.55 -3.07 -40.67
CA ALA A 115 -3.08 -1.79 -40.15
C ALA A 115 -1.87 -1.32 -40.95
N ILE A 116 -1.79 -0.01 -41.17
CA ILE A 116 -0.63 0.63 -41.81
C ILE A 116 0.13 1.40 -40.72
N PRO A 117 1.43 1.12 -40.53
CA PRO A 117 2.24 1.83 -39.55
C PRO A 117 2.23 3.35 -39.72
N LEU A 118 2.23 4.09 -38.61
CA LEU A 118 2.30 5.56 -38.60
C LEU A 118 3.40 6.12 -39.53
N LEU A 119 4.58 5.51 -39.46
CA LEU A 119 5.77 5.89 -40.22
C LEU A 119 5.61 5.71 -41.74
N ILE A 120 4.58 5.02 -42.20
CA ILE A 120 4.30 4.78 -43.62
C ILE A 120 3.16 5.68 -44.10
N TRP A 121 1.99 5.61 -43.47
CA TRP A 121 0.82 6.31 -44.01
C TRP A 121 0.93 7.83 -43.85
N LEU A 122 1.51 8.33 -42.75
CA LEU A 122 1.58 9.76 -42.50
C LEU A 122 2.48 10.46 -43.54
N PRO A 123 3.72 10.00 -43.82
CA PRO A 123 4.53 10.60 -44.89
C PRO A 123 3.87 10.53 -46.27
N LEU A 124 3.17 9.43 -46.59
CA LEU A 124 2.49 9.29 -47.89
C LEU A 124 1.36 10.31 -48.05
N ILE A 125 0.56 10.52 -47.00
CA ILE A 125 -0.47 11.58 -47.01
C ILE A 125 0.19 12.94 -47.12
N MET A 126 1.25 13.21 -46.36
CA MET A 126 2.00 14.47 -46.42
C MET A 126 2.51 14.79 -47.82
N ILE A 127 3.15 13.81 -48.47
CA ILE A 127 3.66 13.95 -49.84
C ILE A 127 2.50 14.19 -50.82
N SER A 128 1.42 13.40 -50.71
CA SER A 128 0.23 13.56 -51.55
C SER A 128 -0.35 14.98 -51.45
N LEU A 129 -0.47 15.50 -50.23
CA LEU A 129 -0.96 16.85 -49.98
C LEU A 129 -0.05 17.92 -50.58
N ILE A 130 1.27 17.78 -50.41
CA ILE A 130 2.24 18.68 -51.03
C ILE A 130 2.06 18.70 -52.54
N PHE A 131 1.92 17.54 -53.21
CA PHE A 131 1.69 17.49 -54.66
C PHE A 131 0.38 18.15 -55.11
N VAL A 132 -0.71 18.00 -54.35
CA VAL A 132 -2.03 18.56 -54.70
C VAL A 132 -2.06 20.09 -54.55
N PHE A 133 -1.50 20.60 -53.45
CA PHE A 133 -1.54 22.03 -53.13
C PHE A 133 -0.37 22.80 -53.73
N PHE A 134 0.81 22.18 -53.83
CA PHE A 134 2.03 22.71 -54.42
C PHE A 134 2.49 21.86 -55.60
N PRO A 135 1.74 21.84 -56.72
CA PRO A 135 2.18 21.11 -57.91
C PRO A 135 3.51 21.73 -58.37
N VAL A 136 4.60 20.99 -58.19
CA VAL A 136 5.96 21.39 -58.55
C VAL A 136 5.99 21.60 -60.07
N SER A 137 5.77 22.83 -60.50
CA SER A 137 5.90 23.23 -61.90
C SER A 137 7.35 23.67 -62.08
N PRO A 138 8.22 22.87 -62.71
CA PRO A 138 9.66 23.18 -62.79
C PRO A 138 9.96 24.50 -63.51
N TRP A 139 8.97 25.06 -64.24
CA TRP A 139 9.12 26.27 -65.07
C TRP A 139 8.48 27.54 -64.48
N LYS A 140 7.79 27.43 -63.35
CA LYS A 140 7.30 28.58 -62.60
C LYS A 140 7.97 28.49 -61.24
N GLY A 141 9.11 29.18 -61.10
CA GLY A 141 9.81 29.32 -59.82
C GLY A 141 8.89 29.88 -58.73
N LEU A 142 9.45 29.98 -57.52
CA LEU A 142 8.86 30.38 -56.23
C LEU A 142 8.14 31.76 -56.21
N LYS A 143 7.24 32.01 -57.15
CA LYS A 143 6.40 33.21 -57.32
C LYS A 143 4.91 32.84 -57.31
N GLN A 144 4.55 31.75 -56.63
CA GLN A 144 3.15 31.50 -56.32
C GLN A 144 2.78 32.37 -55.12
N ALA A 145 1.86 33.32 -55.33
CA ALA A 145 1.28 34.09 -54.24
C ALA A 145 0.73 33.12 -53.19
N PHE A 146 0.93 33.44 -51.90
CA PHE A 146 0.37 32.69 -50.79
C PHE A 146 -1.17 32.79 -50.88
N VAL A 147 -1.80 31.82 -51.53
CA VAL A 147 -3.27 31.80 -51.70
C VAL A 147 -3.89 31.39 -50.36
N LEU A 148 -5.05 31.95 -50.01
CA LEU A 148 -5.81 31.60 -48.80
C LEU A 148 -5.95 30.08 -48.61
N GLU A 149 -6.15 29.33 -49.70
CA GLU A 149 -6.18 27.86 -49.73
C GLU A 149 -4.94 27.23 -49.09
N THR A 150 -3.75 27.77 -49.40
CA THR A 150 -2.46 27.29 -48.89
C THR A 150 -2.29 27.60 -47.41
N PHE A 151 -2.75 28.76 -46.95
CA PHE A 151 -2.71 29.16 -45.55
C PHE A 151 -3.64 28.29 -44.69
N VAL A 152 -4.87 28.05 -45.17
CA VAL A 152 -5.83 27.15 -44.50
C VAL A 152 -5.27 25.74 -44.42
N PHE A 153 -4.62 25.26 -45.49
CA PHE A 153 -3.98 23.94 -45.50
C PHE A 153 -2.84 23.84 -44.47
N LEU A 154 -1.96 24.84 -44.40
CA LEU A 154 -0.85 24.86 -43.44
C LEU A 154 -1.33 24.95 -41.99
N ILE A 155 -2.39 25.73 -41.71
CA ILE A 155 -3.00 25.78 -40.38
C ILE A 155 -3.62 24.43 -40.00
N PHE A 156 -4.37 23.82 -40.92
CA PHE A 156 -4.96 22.50 -40.68
C PHE A 156 -3.87 21.45 -40.40
N LEU A 157 -2.77 21.51 -41.16
CA LEU A 157 -1.62 20.65 -40.97
C LEU A 157 -1.00 20.83 -39.57
N LEU A 158 -0.74 22.08 -39.19
CA LEU A 158 -0.17 22.44 -37.91
C LEU A 158 -1.06 21.95 -36.76
N LEU A 159 -2.36 22.21 -36.84
CA LEU A 159 -3.33 21.80 -35.82
C LEU A 159 -3.38 20.27 -35.67
N ASN A 160 -3.33 19.50 -36.75
CA ASN A 160 -3.31 18.05 -36.68
C ASN A 160 -1.99 17.51 -36.13
N LEU A 161 -0.84 18.09 -36.51
CA LEU A 161 0.47 17.74 -35.94
C LEU A 161 0.52 18.06 -34.44
N THR A 162 0.03 19.23 -34.04
CA THR A 162 -0.06 19.63 -32.63
C THR A 162 -1.02 18.73 -31.86
N TYR A 163 -2.16 18.36 -32.45
CA TYR A 163 -3.08 17.40 -31.84
C TYR A 163 -2.41 16.04 -31.65
N LEU A 164 -1.73 15.51 -32.67
CA LEU A 164 -1.02 14.23 -32.59
C LEU A 164 0.10 14.26 -31.56
N THR A 165 0.90 15.32 -31.47
CA THR A 165 1.97 15.42 -30.47
C THR A 165 1.43 15.54 -29.06
N ILE A 166 0.42 16.39 -28.83
CA ILE A 166 -0.24 16.51 -27.53
C ILE A 166 -0.88 15.18 -27.14
N TYR A 167 -1.57 14.50 -28.07
CA TYR A 167 -2.28 13.26 -27.80
C TYR A 167 -1.33 12.08 -27.50
N VAL A 168 -0.23 11.95 -28.25
CA VAL A 168 0.82 10.95 -27.98
C VAL A 168 1.53 11.23 -26.66
N LEU A 169 1.66 12.49 -26.25
CA LEU A 169 2.28 12.88 -24.96
C LEU A 169 1.31 12.81 -23.77
N GLN A 170 -0.01 12.90 -23.99
CA GLN A 170 -1.03 13.00 -22.93
C GLN A 170 -1.73 11.69 -22.58
N THR A 171 -1.29 10.55 -23.11
CA THR A 171 -1.68 9.25 -22.54
C THR A 171 -0.52 8.72 -21.71
N PRO A 172 -0.35 9.16 -20.44
CA PRO A 172 0.21 8.20 -19.49
C PRO A 172 -0.68 6.95 -19.61
N PRO A 173 -0.11 5.74 -19.53
CA PRO A 173 -0.96 4.56 -19.38
C PRO A 173 -1.97 4.92 -18.30
N ALA A 174 -3.25 4.69 -18.56
CA ALA A 174 -4.21 4.66 -17.48
C ALA A 174 -3.66 3.61 -16.53
N LEU A 175 -2.86 4.04 -15.55
CA LEU A 175 -2.57 3.30 -14.36
C LEU A 175 -3.96 3.21 -13.75
N THR A 176 -4.69 2.17 -14.14
CA THR A 176 -5.68 1.58 -13.29
C THR A 176 -4.94 1.41 -11.98
N LYS A 177 -5.20 2.34 -11.07
CA LYS A 177 -4.68 2.30 -9.72
C LYS A 177 -5.47 1.14 -9.11
N LEU A 178 -5.04 -0.08 -9.43
CA LEU A 178 -5.47 -1.27 -8.72
C LEU A 178 -5.02 -1.02 -7.30
N SER A 179 -5.95 -0.59 -6.44
CA SER A 179 -5.75 -0.61 -5.01
C SER A 179 -5.63 -2.08 -4.65
N LEU A 180 -4.38 -2.56 -4.60
CA LEU A 180 -4.13 -3.90 -4.12
C LEU A 180 -4.49 -3.89 -2.63
N PRO A 181 -5.41 -4.76 -2.19
CA PRO A 181 -5.71 -4.89 -0.78
C PRO A 181 -4.41 -5.20 -0.06
N SER A 182 -4.09 -4.39 0.95
CA SER A 182 -2.80 -4.50 1.66
C SER A 182 -3.00 -4.28 3.15
N MET A 183 -2.20 -4.98 3.93
CA MET A 183 -2.14 -4.84 5.38
C MET A 183 -0.68 -4.85 5.77
N SER A 184 -0.19 -3.71 6.27
CA SER A 184 1.19 -3.55 6.70
C SER A 184 1.25 -3.34 8.20
N LEU A 185 2.33 -3.78 8.83
CA LEU A 185 2.60 -3.48 10.23
C LEU A 185 2.83 -1.97 10.38
N ALA A 186 2.05 -1.33 11.25
CA ALA A 186 2.20 0.08 11.59
C ALA A 186 3.04 0.26 12.85
N ARG A 187 2.73 -0.49 13.93
CA ARG A 187 3.42 -0.35 15.22
C ARG A 187 3.36 -1.62 16.06
N LEU A 188 4.37 -1.80 16.90
CA LEU A 188 4.40 -2.76 18.00
C LEU A 188 4.65 -2.01 19.30
N PHE A 189 3.83 -2.26 20.32
CA PHE A 189 4.05 -1.69 21.65
C PHE A 189 3.40 -2.56 22.74
N SER A 190 3.87 -2.40 23.97
CA SER A 190 3.27 -3.04 25.15
C SER A 190 2.46 -2.02 25.95
N GLU A 191 1.40 -2.51 26.58
CA GLU A 191 0.52 -1.73 27.45
C GLU A 191 0.56 -2.31 28.87
N ALA A 192 0.28 -1.45 29.86
CA ALA A 192 0.16 -1.81 31.26
C ALA A 192 1.27 -2.78 31.74
N GLY A 193 2.52 -2.44 31.44
CA GLY A 193 3.69 -3.24 31.85
C GLY A 193 3.79 -4.60 31.16
N TYR A 194 3.51 -4.72 29.86
CA TYR A 194 3.54 -6.01 29.14
C TYR A 194 2.38 -6.95 29.50
N SER A 195 1.39 -6.54 30.28
CA SER A 195 0.17 -7.34 30.48
C SER A 195 -0.65 -7.49 29.19
N ALA A 196 -0.51 -6.54 28.26
CA ALA A 196 -1.01 -6.63 26.91
C ALA A 196 0.06 -6.21 25.90
N LEU A 197 0.09 -6.89 24.75
CA LEU A 197 0.96 -6.58 23.61
C LEU A 197 0.08 -6.21 22.43
N THR A 198 0.30 -5.02 21.88
CA THR A 198 -0.52 -4.50 20.78
C THR A 198 0.26 -4.56 19.48
N ILE A 199 -0.31 -5.25 18.51
CA ILE A 199 0.16 -5.29 17.12
C ILE A 199 -0.81 -4.46 16.29
N ASP A 200 -0.34 -3.31 15.82
CA ASP A 200 -1.12 -2.31 15.10
C ASP A 200 -0.81 -2.39 13.60
N TYR A 201 -1.84 -2.55 12.78
CA TYR A 201 -1.73 -2.62 11.32
C TYR A 201 -2.31 -1.38 10.66
N HIS A 202 -1.83 -1.11 9.45
CA HIS A 202 -2.48 -0.19 8.52
C HIS A 202 -3.12 -1.03 7.41
N SER A 203 -4.46 -1.06 7.36
CA SER A 203 -5.20 -1.77 6.33
C SER A 203 -5.61 -0.86 5.16
N THR A 204 -5.66 -1.42 3.97
CA THR A 204 -6.27 -0.83 2.78
C THR A 204 -7.12 -1.90 2.14
N GLU A 205 -8.45 -1.75 2.19
CA GLU A 205 -9.41 -2.71 1.63
C GLU A 205 -9.28 -4.15 2.17
N LEU A 206 -8.79 -4.31 3.42
CA LEU A 206 -8.76 -5.59 4.14
C LEU A 206 -9.33 -5.44 5.53
N ARG A 207 -9.92 -6.51 6.06
CA ARG A 207 -10.46 -6.55 7.43
C ARG A 207 -10.04 -7.82 8.14
N ILE A 208 -9.68 -7.68 9.41
CA ILE A 208 -9.36 -8.82 10.28
C ILE A 208 -10.69 -9.47 10.73
N LYS A 209 -10.86 -10.76 10.43
CA LYS A 209 -12.00 -11.57 10.86
C LYS A 209 -11.74 -12.31 12.17
N GLY A 210 -10.51 -12.72 12.42
CA GLY A 210 -10.17 -13.51 13.60
C GLY A 210 -8.69 -13.84 13.71
N VAL A 211 -8.32 -14.44 14.85
CA VAL A 211 -6.98 -14.97 15.12
C VAL A 211 -7.08 -16.50 15.14
N GLU A 212 -6.47 -17.17 14.16
CA GLU A 212 -6.45 -18.64 14.06
C GLU A 212 -5.37 -19.27 14.95
N GLU A 213 -4.25 -18.57 15.13
CA GLU A 213 -3.12 -19.03 15.94
C GLU A 213 -2.44 -17.84 16.62
N CYS A 214 -2.13 -17.99 17.91
CA CYS A 214 -1.35 -17.02 18.69
C CYS A 214 -0.33 -17.76 19.55
N LEU A 215 0.95 -17.63 19.19
CA LEU A 215 2.05 -18.30 19.87
C LEU A 215 3.11 -17.30 20.29
N LEU A 216 3.68 -17.52 21.46
CA LEU A 216 4.80 -16.79 22.03
C LEU A 216 6.02 -17.70 21.96
N ILE A 217 7.11 -17.22 21.35
CA ILE A 217 8.28 -18.03 21.04
C ILE A 217 9.54 -17.33 21.53
N SER A 218 10.33 -17.99 22.37
CA SER A 218 11.68 -17.53 22.74
C SER A 218 12.63 -18.71 22.81
N GLN A 219 13.62 -18.76 21.91
CA GLN A 219 14.51 -19.91 21.75
C GLN A 219 13.74 -21.23 21.57
N SER A 220 13.82 -22.17 22.52
CA SER A 220 13.07 -23.43 22.54
C SER A 220 11.71 -23.34 23.25
N LEU A 221 11.44 -22.25 23.98
CA LEU A 221 10.17 -22.03 24.66
C LEU A 221 9.12 -21.60 23.64
N THR A 222 8.01 -22.34 23.57
CA THR A 222 6.82 -21.99 22.79
C THR A 222 5.58 -22.15 23.66
N MET A 223 4.75 -21.11 23.74
CA MET A 223 3.53 -21.11 24.57
C MET A 223 2.39 -20.40 23.84
N GLN A 224 1.15 -20.83 24.09
CA GLN A 224 -0.02 -20.18 23.51
C GLN A 224 -0.39 -18.91 24.30
N CYS A 225 -0.91 -17.91 23.61
CA CYS A 225 -1.44 -16.70 24.25
C CYS A 225 -2.67 -17.05 25.12
N SER A 226 -2.87 -16.33 26.22
CA SER A 226 -4.00 -16.58 27.14
C SER A 226 -5.33 -16.08 26.56
N SER A 227 -5.31 -14.90 25.94
CA SER A 227 -6.45 -14.31 25.24
C SER A 227 -5.97 -13.29 24.21
N TYR A 228 -6.88 -12.87 23.34
CA TYR A 228 -6.64 -11.83 22.35
C TYR A 228 -7.94 -11.06 22.08
N TYR A 229 -7.79 -9.80 21.69
CA TYR A 229 -8.90 -8.92 21.30
C TYR A 229 -8.56 -8.22 20.00
N ILE A 230 -9.56 -8.04 19.14
CA ILE A 230 -9.42 -7.36 17.85
C ILE A 230 -10.16 -6.03 17.94
N ASP A 231 -9.44 -4.95 17.69
CA ASP A 231 -9.99 -3.60 17.62
C ASP A 231 -9.65 -3.00 16.25
N SER A 232 -10.56 -3.16 15.29
CA SER A 232 -10.36 -2.81 13.88
C SER A 232 -9.07 -3.42 13.29
N ASP A 233 -8.02 -2.61 13.18
CA ASP A 233 -6.73 -2.98 12.61
C ASP A 233 -5.69 -3.31 13.68
N LYS A 234 -6.11 -3.43 14.95
CA LYS A 234 -5.24 -3.77 16.07
C LYS A 234 -5.57 -5.15 16.60
N VAL A 235 -4.53 -5.90 16.92
CA VAL A 235 -4.63 -7.16 17.63
C VAL A 235 -3.92 -7.01 18.97
N LEU A 236 -4.70 -7.03 20.04
CA LEU A 236 -4.22 -7.05 21.41
C LEU A 236 -4.04 -8.51 21.82
N VAL A 237 -2.87 -8.84 22.33
CA VAL A 237 -2.49 -10.19 22.76
C VAL A 237 -2.14 -10.15 24.23
N HIS A 238 -2.68 -11.09 25.00
CA HIS A 238 -2.34 -11.28 26.41
C HIS A 238 -1.45 -12.51 26.58
N PRO A 239 -0.18 -12.32 26.97
CA PRO A 239 0.67 -13.44 27.36
C PRO A 239 0.25 -14.05 28.69
N PRO A 240 0.33 -15.38 28.86
CA PRO A 240 0.13 -16.02 30.16
C PRO A 240 1.29 -15.67 31.11
N ALA A 241 1.00 -15.53 32.40
CA ALA A 241 1.99 -15.19 33.42
C ALA A 241 3.14 -16.22 33.49
N GLU A 242 2.84 -17.50 33.23
CA GLU A 242 3.85 -18.57 33.18
C GLU A 242 4.91 -18.32 32.12
N PHE A 243 4.55 -17.72 30.98
CA PHE A 243 5.50 -17.40 29.92
C PHE A 243 6.57 -16.42 30.42
N TYR A 244 6.16 -15.36 31.10
CA TYR A 244 7.09 -14.39 31.69
C TYR A 244 7.96 -15.00 32.78
N ALA A 245 7.39 -15.87 33.62
CA ALA A 245 8.15 -16.59 34.64
C ALA A 245 9.27 -17.44 34.02
N GLN A 246 8.97 -18.16 32.92
CA GLN A 246 9.97 -18.94 32.19
C GLN A 246 11.05 -18.06 31.56
N LEU A 247 10.68 -16.92 30.95
CA LEU A 247 11.67 -15.98 30.42
C LEU A 247 12.60 -15.45 31.52
N TYR A 248 12.04 -15.10 32.67
CA TYR A 248 12.78 -14.56 33.81
C TYR A 248 13.80 -15.56 34.38
N VAL A 249 13.36 -16.80 34.65
CA VAL A 249 14.22 -17.86 35.20
C VAL A 249 15.37 -18.22 34.25
N ASN A 250 15.12 -18.20 32.94
CA ASN A 250 16.10 -18.51 31.90
C ASN A 250 16.94 -17.29 31.46
N ASN A 251 16.79 -16.14 32.11
CA ASN A 251 17.49 -14.89 31.75
C ASN A 251 17.28 -14.47 30.28
N LEU A 252 16.05 -14.64 29.78
CA LEU A 252 15.65 -14.28 28.42
C LEU A 252 14.91 -12.95 28.44
N SER A 253 15.30 -12.02 27.56
CA SER A 253 14.68 -10.70 27.43
C SER A 253 13.97 -10.46 26.11
N ALA A 254 14.06 -11.39 25.15
CA ALA A 254 13.46 -11.24 23.84
C ALA A 254 12.58 -12.43 23.49
N PHE A 255 11.45 -12.16 22.84
CA PHE A 255 10.54 -13.19 22.34
C PHE A 255 9.80 -12.69 21.08
N MET A 256 9.19 -13.62 20.36
CA MET A 256 8.39 -13.37 19.17
C MET A 256 6.93 -13.71 19.45
N VAL A 257 6.02 -12.85 19.03
CA VAL A 257 4.60 -13.17 18.93
C VAL A 257 4.32 -13.62 17.50
N LYS A 258 4.03 -14.90 17.30
CA LYS A 258 3.58 -15.45 16.02
C LYS A 258 2.06 -15.42 15.98
N LEU A 259 1.52 -14.73 14.98
CA LEU A 259 0.08 -14.66 14.72
C LEU A 259 -0.23 -15.25 13.35
N ARG A 260 -1.33 -16.00 13.27
CA ARG A 260 -2.02 -16.32 12.02
C ARG A 260 -3.39 -15.67 12.09
N LEU A 261 -3.58 -14.60 11.32
CA LEU A 261 -4.83 -13.85 11.24
C LEU A 261 -5.64 -14.32 10.04
N SER A 262 -6.94 -14.50 10.25
CA SER A 262 -7.91 -14.71 9.19
C SER A 262 -8.41 -13.34 8.72
N LEU A 263 -8.27 -13.05 7.43
CA LEU A 263 -8.74 -11.81 6.80
C LEU A 263 -9.98 -12.11 5.94
N ASP A 264 -10.66 -11.07 5.48
CA ASP A 264 -11.76 -11.19 4.52
C ASP A 264 -11.36 -11.78 3.17
N LEU A 265 -10.13 -11.50 2.70
CA LEU A 265 -9.61 -11.97 1.41
C LEU A 265 -8.43 -12.96 1.51
N GLY A 266 -8.11 -13.49 2.71
CA GLY A 266 -7.00 -14.43 2.87
C GLY A 266 -6.54 -14.60 4.30
N PHE A 267 -5.24 -14.85 4.49
CA PHE A 267 -4.61 -14.97 5.81
C PHE A 267 -3.31 -14.16 5.88
N LEU A 268 -3.02 -13.61 7.05
CA LEU A 268 -1.76 -12.94 7.35
C LEU A 268 -1.02 -13.73 8.42
N ILE A 269 0.21 -14.15 8.11
CA ILE A 269 1.10 -14.79 9.08
C ILE A 269 2.22 -13.82 9.41
N GLY A 270 2.32 -13.43 10.68
CA GLY A 270 3.34 -12.51 11.15
C GLY A 270 4.09 -13.05 12.36
N LYS A 271 5.34 -12.59 12.50
CA LYS A 271 6.20 -12.86 13.66
C LYS A 271 6.75 -11.52 14.14
N TYR A 272 6.34 -11.11 15.33
CA TYR A 272 6.58 -9.77 15.85
C TYR A 272 7.52 -9.82 17.05
N PRO A 273 8.70 -9.20 16.98
CA PRO A 273 9.65 -9.21 18.08
C PRO A 273 9.20 -8.26 19.19
N PHE A 274 9.29 -8.73 20.44
CA PHE A 274 9.15 -7.93 21.65
C PHE A 274 10.37 -8.12 22.54
N VAL A 275 10.73 -7.05 23.25
CA VAL A 275 11.85 -7.04 24.20
C VAL A 275 11.35 -6.55 25.55
N ILE A 276 11.68 -7.32 26.59
CA ILE A 276 11.42 -7.00 27.99
C ILE A 276 12.71 -6.45 28.57
N ASP A 277 12.61 -5.26 29.15
CA ASP A 277 13.68 -4.69 29.96
C ASP A 277 13.43 -5.07 31.42
N TRP A 278 14.10 -6.14 31.89
CA TRP A 278 14.01 -6.57 33.28
C TRP A 278 14.63 -5.53 34.20
N LYS A 279 13.81 -4.91 35.05
CA LYS A 279 14.23 -3.83 35.95
C LYS A 279 14.27 -4.31 37.38
N LYS A 280 15.31 -3.93 38.13
CA LYS A 280 15.32 -4.15 39.58
C LYS A 280 14.10 -3.48 40.23
N PRO A 281 13.58 -4.01 41.35
CA PRO A 281 12.53 -3.34 42.09
C PRO A 281 12.99 -1.93 42.47
N VAL A 282 12.05 -0.98 42.45
CA VAL A 282 12.33 0.42 42.83
C VAL A 282 12.06 0.54 44.32
N LEU A 283 13.10 0.88 45.08
CA LEU A 283 13.01 1.05 46.53
C LEU A 283 13.33 2.49 46.91
N SER A 284 12.51 3.05 47.79
CA SER A 284 12.71 4.39 48.32
C SER A 284 12.17 4.50 49.74
N VAL A 285 12.75 5.41 50.53
CA VAL A 285 12.21 5.80 51.83
C VAL A 285 11.56 7.17 51.68
N MET A 286 10.28 7.28 52.01
CA MET A 286 9.50 8.54 51.93
C MET A 286 8.56 8.64 53.12
N ASN A 287 8.56 9.76 53.85
CA ASN A 287 7.63 10.03 54.96
C ASN A 287 7.53 8.86 55.97
N ASP A 288 8.66 8.37 56.45
CA ASP A 288 8.74 7.21 57.37
C ASP A 288 8.17 5.90 56.82
N LYS A 289 8.06 5.77 55.49
CA LYS A 289 7.65 4.54 54.83
C LYS A 289 8.74 4.02 53.91
N LEU A 290 8.94 2.71 53.94
CA LEU A 290 9.67 2.01 52.89
C LEU A 290 8.67 1.67 51.77
N VAL A 291 8.88 2.26 50.61
CA VAL A 291 8.08 2.02 49.41
C VAL A 291 8.88 1.11 48.48
N ILE A 292 8.29 -0.03 48.12
CA ILE A 292 8.88 -1.04 47.23
C ILE A 292 7.93 -1.26 46.07
N PHE A 293 8.39 -1.01 44.85
CA PHE A 293 7.62 -1.19 43.62
C PHE A 293 8.25 -2.25 42.73
N ASN A 294 7.42 -3.18 42.22
CA ASN A 294 7.83 -4.16 41.22
C ASN A 294 7.48 -3.68 39.80
N PRO A 295 8.45 -3.24 38.99
CA PRO A 295 8.18 -2.78 37.62
C PRO A 295 8.05 -3.93 36.59
N ASN A 296 8.02 -5.20 37.00
CA ASN A 296 8.11 -6.35 36.09
C ASN A 296 6.81 -7.17 36.04
N PRO A 297 6.56 -7.87 34.91
CA PRO A 297 5.41 -8.77 34.75
C PRO A 297 5.53 -10.10 35.49
N VAL A 298 6.53 -10.23 36.38
CA VAL A 298 6.77 -11.42 37.20
C VAL A 298 6.84 -11.06 38.68
N PRO A 299 6.42 -11.95 39.59
CA PRO A 299 6.62 -11.73 41.01
C PRO A 299 8.10 -11.63 41.37
N ILE A 300 8.42 -10.76 42.33
CA ILE A 300 9.77 -10.62 42.90
C ILE A 300 9.73 -11.07 44.35
N GLU A 301 10.67 -11.92 44.73
CA GLU A 301 10.82 -12.36 46.12
C GLU A 301 11.68 -11.37 46.92
N ILE A 302 11.08 -10.79 47.96
CA ILE A 302 11.79 -10.02 48.98
C ILE A 302 12.14 -11.01 50.09
N LEU A 303 13.43 -11.25 50.33
CA LEU A 303 13.92 -12.20 51.32
C LEU A 303 13.76 -11.67 52.75
N GLY A 304 13.67 -10.36 52.90
CA GLY A 304 13.46 -9.66 54.16
C GLY A 304 14.08 -8.28 54.15
N TYR A 305 13.79 -7.49 55.18
CA TYR A 305 14.43 -6.21 55.40
C TYR A 305 14.93 -6.08 56.83
N LYS A 306 15.99 -5.29 56.99
CA LYS A 306 16.64 -4.98 58.25
C LYS A 306 16.69 -3.48 58.43
N ILE A 307 16.37 -3.00 59.63
CA ILE A 307 16.47 -1.59 59.96
C ILE A 307 17.49 -1.43 61.07
N ARG A 308 18.43 -0.50 60.90
CA ARG A 308 19.40 -0.11 61.92
C ARG A 308 19.28 1.38 62.18
N SER A 309 19.01 1.76 63.43
CA SER A 309 18.86 3.15 63.87
C SER A 309 19.64 3.41 65.16
N ASN A 310 20.23 4.60 65.28
CA ASN A 310 20.99 5.02 66.47
C ASN A 310 20.07 5.64 67.53
N VAL A 311 19.79 5.00 68.66
CA VAL A 311 18.95 5.64 69.69
C VAL A 311 19.74 6.76 70.41
N GLU A 312 19.25 8.01 70.40
CA GLU A 312 19.80 9.08 71.23
C GLU A 312 19.45 8.84 72.70
N GLY A 313 20.45 8.52 73.52
CA GLY A 313 20.33 8.49 74.97
C GLY A 313 20.39 9.89 75.54
N LEU A 314 19.43 10.25 76.41
CA LEU A 314 19.29 11.58 77.03
C LEU A 314 20.38 11.95 78.06
N ARG A 315 21.51 11.22 78.10
CA ARG A 315 22.66 11.55 78.96
C ARG A 315 23.98 11.13 78.28
N VAL A 316 24.81 12.14 78.02
CA VAL A 316 26.27 12.18 77.83
C VAL A 316 26.96 10.86 77.44
N GLN A 317 27.48 10.83 76.20
CA GLN A 317 28.53 9.94 75.69
C GLN A 317 28.35 8.43 75.94
N TYR A 318 27.39 7.82 75.27
CA TYR A 318 27.48 6.41 74.89
C TYR A 318 27.17 6.29 73.39
N MET A 319 28.00 5.54 72.67
CA MET A 319 27.71 5.10 71.30
C MET A 319 26.28 4.57 71.28
N GLY A 320 25.41 5.20 70.49
CA GLY A 320 23.98 4.90 70.48
C GLY A 320 23.71 3.40 70.33
N GLU A 321 22.80 2.90 71.15
CA GLU A 321 22.36 1.51 71.09
C GLU A 321 21.72 1.25 69.71
N VAL A 322 22.30 0.33 68.92
CA VAL A 322 21.78 -0.02 67.59
C VAL A 322 20.59 -0.95 67.79
N ARG A 323 19.38 -0.45 67.50
CA ARG A 323 18.20 -1.33 67.40
C ARG A 323 18.17 -1.96 66.01
N GLU A 324 18.20 -3.29 65.95
CA GLU A 324 18.01 -4.06 64.71
C GLU A 324 16.61 -4.65 64.68
N PHE A 325 15.80 -4.23 63.71
CA PHE A 325 14.51 -4.85 63.42
C PHE A 325 14.64 -5.68 62.15
N SER A 326 14.22 -6.94 62.18
CA SER A 326 14.19 -7.85 61.03
C SER A 326 12.78 -8.37 60.81
N ALA A 327 12.28 -8.28 59.58
CA ALA A 327 10.98 -8.83 59.19
C ALA A 327 11.13 -9.99 58.20
N PRO A 328 10.18 -10.95 58.20
CA PRO A 328 10.19 -12.04 57.23
C PRO A 328 10.01 -11.53 55.80
N GLY A 329 10.49 -12.35 54.86
CA GLY A 329 10.31 -12.10 53.43
C GLY A 329 8.85 -12.18 52.97
N PHE A 330 8.60 -11.69 51.76
CA PHE A 330 7.30 -11.75 51.10
C PHE A 330 7.48 -11.70 49.59
N THR A 331 6.44 -12.12 48.85
CA THR A 331 6.39 -12.01 47.40
C THR A 331 5.68 -10.72 47.00
N LEU A 332 6.34 -9.92 46.16
CA LEU A 332 5.79 -8.71 45.56
C LEU A 332 5.23 -9.07 44.18
N GLN A 333 3.92 -8.94 43.99
CA GLN A 333 3.22 -9.29 42.75
C GLN A 333 3.63 -8.38 41.59
N PRO A 334 3.38 -8.78 40.33
CA PRO A 334 3.64 -7.93 39.16
C PRO A 334 2.98 -6.56 39.29
N PHE A 335 3.74 -5.48 39.08
CA PHE A 335 3.26 -4.09 39.18
C PHE A 335 2.70 -3.68 40.54
N GLU A 336 2.93 -4.47 41.60
CA GLU A 336 2.54 -4.13 42.96
C GLU A 336 3.48 -3.06 43.55
N THR A 337 2.87 -2.06 44.20
CA THR A 337 3.57 -1.18 45.14
C THR A 337 3.17 -1.59 46.55
N ARG A 338 4.16 -1.88 47.39
CA ARG A 338 3.96 -2.15 48.81
C ARG A 338 4.61 -1.06 49.65
N GLU A 339 3.85 -0.56 50.60
CA GLU A 339 4.31 0.40 51.60
C GLU A 339 4.46 -0.32 52.94
N ILE A 340 5.56 -0.07 53.63
CA ILE A 340 5.83 -0.59 54.97
C ILE A 340 6.10 0.60 55.88
N ASP A 341 5.28 0.74 56.92
CA ASP A 341 5.46 1.77 57.94
C ASP A 341 6.72 1.51 58.77
N LEU A 342 7.57 2.52 58.85
CA LEU A 342 8.78 2.54 59.69
C LEU A 342 8.53 3.35 60.98
N ALA A 343 7.26 3.54 61.34
CA ALA A 343 6.82 4.31 62.49
C ALA A 343 7.41 3.75 63.81
N GLY A 344 7.93 4.64 64.65
CA GLY A 344 8.59 4.29 65.93
C GLY A 344 10.13 4.27 65.88
N ILE A 345 10.73 4.53 64.72
CA ILE A 345 12.18 4.72 64.57
C ILE A 345 12.47 6.22 64.63
N THR A 346 13.20 6.64 65.67
CA THR A 346 13.28 8.05 66.12
C THR A 346 14.52 8.81 65.66
N THR A 347 15.41 8.22 64.86
CA THR A 347 16.74 8.79 64.60
C THR A 347 17.36 8.31 63.29
N GLN A 348 18.44 9.00 62.87
CA GLN A 348 19.28 8.67 61.72
C GLN A 348 19.64 7.17 61.68
N GLY A 349 19.44 6.56 60.52
CA GLY A 349 19.65 5.13 60.32
C GLY A 349 19.67 4.74 58.86
N TYR A 350 19.65 3.43 58.61
CA TYR A 350 19.50 2.88 57.27
C TYR A 350 18.64 1.61 57.29
N VAL A 351 17.99 1.37 56.15
CA VAL A 351 17.22 0.17 55.86
C VAL A 351 17.97 -0.64 54.81
N GLU A 352 18.24 -1.91 55.12
CA GLU A 352 18.75 -2.88 54.17
C GLU A 352 17.59 -3.78 53.70
N VAL A 353 17.37 -3.89 52.40
CA VAL A 353 16.36 -4.79 51.83
C VAL A 353 17.07 -5.82 50.97
N ARG A 354 16.83 -7.11 51.26
CA ARG A 354 17.37 -8.23 50.48
C ARG A 354 16.28 -8.79 49.58
N TYR A 355 16.59 -8.97 48.31
CA TYR A 355 15.64 -9.49 47.33
C TYR A 355 16.33 -10.33 46.26
N THR A 356 15.55 -11.17 45.59
CA THR A 356 16.02 -12.02 44.50
C THR A 356 15.69 -11.34 43.18
N PHE A 357 16.69 -11.15 42.32
CA PHE A 357 16.51 -10.60 40.98
C PHE A 357 17.34 -11.39 39.96
N MET A 358 16.69 -11.96 38.94
CA MET A 358 17.34 -12.76 37.88
C MET A 358 18.25 -13.87 38.47
N ASN A 359 17.72 -14.65 39.42
CA ASN A 359 18.44 -15.68 40.19
C ASN A 359 19.67 -15.17 40.98
N GLN A 360 19.80 -13.86 41.19
CA GLN A 360 20.82 -13.27 42.05
C GLN A 360 20.20 -12.68 43.31
N THR A 361 20.84 -12.89 44.46
CA THR A 361 20.47 -12.18 45.68
C THR A 361 21.14 -10.81 45.69
N LEU A 362 20.35 -9.75 45.78
CA LEU A 362 20.83 -8.37 45.86
C LEU A 362 20.41 -7.74 47.18
N THR A 363 21.20 -6.77 47.63
CA THR A 363 20.90 -5.94 48.79
C THR A 363 20.83 -4.49 48.36
N TRP A 364 19.73 -3.83 48.70
CA TRP A 364 19.59 -2.38 48.58
C TRP A 364 19.71 -1.75 49.97
N VAL A 365 20.33 -0.57 50.04
CA VAL A 365 20.49 0.19 51.28
C VAL A 365 19.93 1.59 51.07
N GLY A 366 18.97 1.97 51.91
CA GLY A 366 18.35 3.29 51.92
C GLY A 366 18.63 4.02 53.23
N ARG A 367 18.89 5.32 53.16
CA ARG A 367 19.09 6.15 54.35
C ARG A 367 17.74 6.57 54.94
N LEU A 368 17.63 6.50 56.26
CA LEU A 368 16.53 7.08 57.05
C LEU A 368 17.00 8.44 57.53
N ASP A 369 16.66 9.48 56.79
CA ASP A 369 16.84 10.86 57.20
C ASP A 369 15.48 11.42 57.63
N LYS A 370 15.31 11.57 58.93
CA LYS A 370 14.25 12.38 59.54
C LYS A 370 14.73 13.80 59.74
#